data_AF-A0A7J4NNI7-F1
#
_entry.id   AF-A0A7J4NNI7-F1
#
_cell.length_a   1.000
_cell.length_b   1.000
_cell.length_c   1.000
_cell.angle_alpha   90.00
_cell.angle_beta   90.00
_cell.angle_gamma   90.00
#
_symmetry.space_group_name_H-M   'P 1'
#
loop_
_entity.id
_entity.type
_entity.pdbx_description
1 polymer ?
#
loop_
_entity_poly.entity_id
_entity_poly.type
_entity_poly.pdbx_seq_one_letter_code
_entity_poly.pdbx_strand_id
1 'polypeptide(L)'
;MKSDVAHSNHRLATILVMILLLLLPLATFSTSAGTSKSATGNEDIGIEMEGYASLPNVRAFETGELVNWNLTWAGVDYSSSNLYHYDYTVHTGYANNGTMTYNGSGIGFSTETGSLTFSIPAFELWNNNSYEYTLRIVLWDQSRNQLLDFVEEDFVIFQSSVTSNASKLLVFGDSLSDMGNSKATYGTPESPPYYSGRFSNGPMWNEHVAVGMGVSITPGVGSASGPNRAFGGAEAGDGLNFFVIPNLGKQIEDYTNNYWIGPNEKVAVWGGGNNFLNSGETDTQKVVNYIVNHVNDLASNGARDIIVLNMPPLEKTPTYSGESDSSKQAMHARMIDYNTKLDVAMTARESALNISIQLIDIFEMFETIYRNSSFYGLSNVTHAACHHQGYTCESGDYIEPTVDEFIFFDKIHPTGTTHKLLGMYILEQIGTPDTDGDGIENNADNCPKTPVGDAVNHFGCRLVDLDSDYDGVNDLLDQCPGTTVGATVDENGCADYQKDTDQDGVTDNIDLCPETLANHEVDSDGCADYQKDT
;
A
#
# COMPACT_ATOMS: atom_id res chain seq x y z
N MET A 1 -39.18 -39.85 7.50
CA MET A 1 -37.75 -40.03 7.84
C MET A 1 -37.06 -38.72 7.54
N LYS A 2 -36.38 -38.17 8.54
CA LYS A 2 -35.69 -36.89 8.53
C LYS A 2 -34.56 -36.85 7.49
N SER A 3 -34.33 -35.70 6.85
CA SER A 3 -33.07 -34.96 6.98
C SER A 3 -33.17 -33.60 6.31
N ASP A 4 -32.80 -32.59 7.08
CA ASP A 4 -32.76 -31.17 6.81
C ASP A 4 -31.75 -30.78 5.71
N VAL A 5 -32.06 -29.71 4.95
CA VAL A 5 -31.06 -28.72 4.52
C VAL A 5 -31.67 -27.32 4.62
N ALA A 6 -31.01 -26.49 5.42
CA ALA A 6 -31.29 -25.11 5.77
C ALA A 6 -31.17 -24.16 4.55
N HIS A 7 -32.18 -23.31 4.31
CA HIS A 7 -32.14 -21.86 4.52
C HIS A 7 -30.99 -21.12 3.81
N SER A 8 -31.18 -20.83 2.52
CA SER A 8 -30.60 -19.68 1.84
C SER A 8 -31.51 -18.47 2.10
N ASN A 9 -31.00 -17.47 2.82
CA ASN A 9 -31.64 -16.16 2.99
C ASN A 9 -30.54 -15.10 3.13
N HIS A 10 -30.37 -14.29 2.08
CA HIS A 10 -30.32 -12.81 2.11
C HIS A 10 -29.51 -12.26 0.93
N ARG A 11 -30.18 -12.04 -0.21
CA ARG A 11 -29.86 -10.95 -1.14
C ARG A 11 -31.15 -10.51 -1.81
N LEU A 12 -31.79 -9.45 -1.29
CA LEU A 12 -32.78 -8.62 -1.97
C LEU A 12 -33.25 -7.50 -1.02
N ALA A 13 -32.68 -6.31 -1.20
CA ALA A 13 -33.26 -5.02 -0.82
C ALA A 13 -32.64 -3.97 -1.77
N THR A 14 -33.20 -3.78 -2.95
CA THR A 14 -34.06 -2.64 -3.30
C THR A 14 -33.42 -1.28 -3.00
N ILE A 15 -32.60 -0.81 -3.95
CA ILE A 15 -32.18 0.59 -4.05
C ILE A 15 -33.31 1.38 -4.71
N LEU A 16 -33.91 2.31 -3.96
CA LEU A 16 -34.69 3.40 -4.53
C LEU A 16 -34.53 4.64 -3.64
N VAL A 17 -33.56 5.50 -3.95
CA VAL A 17 -33.50 6.86 -3.41
C VAL A 17 -33.36 7.80 -4.59
N MET A 18 -34.42 8.59 -4.82
CA MET A 18 -34.45 9.74 -5.73
C MET A 18 -33.39 10.76 -5.31
N ILE A 19 -32.43 11.04 -6.19
CA ILE A 19 -31.51 12.18 -6.07
C ILE A 19 -32.24 13.42 -6.62
N LEU A 20 -32.60 14.34 -5.72
CA LEU A 20 -33.03 15.68 -6.08
C LEU A 20 -31.78 16.57 -6.14
N LEU A 21 -31.33 16.91 -7.36
CA LEU A 21 -30.28 17.91 -7.58
C LEU A 21 -30.73 19.28 -7.08
N LEU A 22 -30.08 19.78 -6.03
CA LEU A 22 -30.05 21.20 -5.68
C LEU A 22 -28.67 21.75 -6.04
N LEU A 23 -28.64 22.44 -7.19
CA LEU A 23 -27.53 23.28 -7.65
C LEU A 23 -27.31 24.41 -6.63
N LEU A 24 -26.16 24.38 -5.94
CA LEU A 24 -25.59 25.55 -5.28
C LEU A 24 -24.22 25.84 -5.91
N PRO A 25 -23.89 27.11 -6.18
CA PRO A 25 -22.68 27.48 -6.88
C PRO A 25 -21.45 27.19 -6.01
N LEU A 26 -20.47 26.51 -6.60
CA LEU A 26 -19.13 26.30 -6.05
C LEU A 26 -18.46 27.67 -5.83
N ALA A 27 -18.39 28.11 -4.57
CA ALA A 27 -17.40 29.10 -4.16
C ALA A 27 -16.05 28.38 -4.10
N THR A 28 -15.12 28.79 -4.95
CA THR A 28 -13.72 28.39 -4.89
C THR A 28 -13.12 28.90 -3.58
N PHE A 29 -12.91 28.01 -2.61
CA PHE A 29 -12.06 28.28 -1.46
C PHE A 29 -10.68 27.71 -1.77
N SER A 30 -9.69 28.59 -1.95
CA SER A 30 -8.30 28.24 -1.72
C SER A 30 -8.12 28.07 -0.21
N THR A 31 -7.94 26.83 0.26
CA THR A 31 -7.59 26.58 1.66
C THR A 31 -6.08 26.56 1.82
N SER A 32 -5.47 27.75 1.93
CA SER A 32 -4.47 27.96 2.98
C SER A 32 -5.16 28.85 4.02
N ALA A 33 -5.77 28.21 5.02
CA ALA A 33 -6.51 28.91 6.04
C ALA A 33 -6.31 28.24 7.40
N GLY A 34 -5.09 28.36 7.93
CA GLY A 34 -4.92 28.40 9.37
C GLY A 34 -5.72 29.61 9.90
N THR A 35 -6.88 29.36 10.50
CA THR A 35 -7.70 30.40 11.12
C THR A 35 -8.18 29.96 12.50
N SER A 36 -7.34 30.19 13.51
CA SER A 36 -7.70 30.97 14.70
C SER A 36 -6.43 31.37 15.45
N LYS A 37 -5.75 32.44 15.00
CA LYS A 37 -4.60 33.01 15.73
C LYS A 37 -5.11 33.72 16.98
N SER A 38 -4.69 33.27 18.17
CA SER A 38 -4.88 34.02 19.42
C SER A 38 -4.17 35.38 19.36
N ALA A 39 -4.75 36.40 20.00
CA ALA A 39 -4.33 37.81 19.92
C ALA A 39 -3.01 38.15 20.65
N THR A 40 -2.21 37.15 21.07
CA THR A 40 -0.92 37.34 21.77
C THR A 40 0.30 37.28 20.87
N GLY A 41 0.17 36.69 19.67
CA GLY A 41 1.05 36.91 18.52
C GLY A 41 2.54 36.67 18.75
N ASN A 42 2.95 35.41 18.84
CA ASN A 42 4.21 34.89 18.26
C ASN A 42 4.26 33.35 18.22
N GLU A 43 3.33 32.65 18.87
CA GLU A 43 3.26 31.19 18.91
C GLU A 43 2.76 30.62 17.57
N ASP A 44 3.59 29.84 16.88
CA ASP A 44 3.20 29.08 15.67
C ASP A 44 3.55 27.59 15.91
N ILE A 45 2.62 26.68 15.62
CA ILE A 45 2.92 25.23 15.52
C ILE A 45 2.89 24.76 14.08
N GLY A 46 3.79 23.84 13.76
CA GLY A 46 3.85 23.18 12.46
C GLY A 46 3.98 21.68 12.66
N ILE A 47 3.54 20.91 11.68
CA ILE A 47 3.73 19.47 11.69
C ILE A 47 4.25 19.05 10.32
N GLU A 48 5.19 18.13 10.33
CA GLU A 48 5.72 17.49 9.15
C GLU A 48 5.53 15.98 9.31
N MET A 49 4.96 15.34 8.29
CA MET A 49 4.91 13.88 8.23
C MET A 49 5.99 13.40 7.28
N GLU A 50 6.60 12.27 7.61
CA GLU A 50 7.47 11.61 6.64
C GLU A 50 6.61 11.11 5.47
N GLY A 51 6.70 11.81 4.34
CA GLY A 51 6.22 11.30 3.07
C GLY A 51 7.20 10.28 2.50
N TYR A 52 6.85 9.68 1.37
CA TYR A 52 7.80 8.82 0.68
C TYR A 52 9.05 9.59 0.24
N ALA A 53 10.23 9.01 0.45
CA ALA A 53 11.52 9.67 0.20
C ALA A 53 11.67 10.28 -1.22
N SER A 54 10.99 9.71 -2.24
CA SER A 54 10.99 10.22 -3.61
C SER A 54 9.81 11.14 -3.95
N LEU A 55 8.80 11.24 -3.07
CA LEU A 55 7.54 11.98 -3.27
C LEU A 55 7.10 12.57 -1.90
N PRO A 56 7.75 13.63 -1.41
CA PRO A 56 7.60 14.10 -0.03
C PRO A 56 6.20 14.63 0.29
N ASN A 57 5.44 15.06 -0.73
CA ASN A 57 4.06 15.53 -0.56
C ASN A 57 3.05 14.38 -0.44
N VAL A 58 3.44 13.16 -0.81
CA VAL A 58 2.57 11.98 -0.76
C VAL A 58 2.73 11.31 0.59
N ARG A 59 1.72 11.48 1.44
CA ARG A 59 1.63 10.91 2.78
C ARG A 59 0.74 9.67 2.73
N ALA A 60 1.28 8.62 2.12
CA ALA A 60 0.60 7.33 1.99
C ALA A 60 1.41 6.27 2.72
N PHE A 61 0.74 5.48 3.56
CA PHE A 61 1.35 4.45 4.39
C PHE A 61 0.64 3.13 4.15
N GLU A 62 1.29 2.04 4.49
CA GLU A 62 0.65 0.73 4.64
C GLU A 62 0.45 0.40 6.13
N THR A 63 -0.52 -0.44 6.50
CA THR A 63 -0.82 -0.75 7.91
C THR A 63 0.38 -1.35 8.68
N GLY A 64 1.28 -2.02 7.96
CA GLY A 64 2.55 -2.56 8.44
C GLY A 64 3.68 -1.56 8.61
N GLU A 65 3.44 -0.26 8.39
CA GLU A 65 4.43 0.79 8.54
C GLU A 65 4.21 1.62 9.81
N LEU A 66 5.25 2.35 10.21
CA LEU A 66 5.13 3.42 11.20
C LEU A 66 4.73 4.71 10.50
N VAL A 67 3.68 5.36 10.98
CA VAL A 67 3.39 6.74 10.60
C VAL A 67 4.26 7.65 11.48
N ASN A 68 5.28 8.26 10.86
CA ASN A 68 6.25 9.12 11.53
C ASN A 68 5.91 10.61 11.37
N TRP A 69 5.98 11.35 12.47
CA TRP A 69 5.57 12.75 12.53
C TRP A 69 6.59 13.57 13.31
N ASN A 70 6.83 14.78 12.84
CA ASN A 70 7.66 15.77 13.50
C ASN A 70 6.82 17.02 13.79
N LEU A 71 6.41 17.18 15.04
CA LEU A 71 5.76 18.38 15.54
C LEU A 71 6.83 19.44 15.82
N THR A 72 6.71 20.60 15.21
CA THR A 72 7.59 21.76 15.41
C THR A 72 6.82 22.91 16.03
N TRP A 73 7.48 23.74 16.83
CA TRP A 73 6.89 24.96 17.39
C TRP A 73 7.89 26.10 17.44
N ALA A 74 7.37 27.33 17.40
CA ALA A 74 8.14 28.56 17.52
C ALA A 74 7.39 29.65 18.29
N GLY A 75 8.14 30.57 18.90
CA GLY A 75 7.63 31.79 19.54
C GLY A 75 6.87 31.60 20.85
N VAL A 76 7.15 30.52 21.58
CA VAL A 76 6.49 30.14 22.84
C VAL A 76 7.19 30.83 24.04
N ASP A 77 6.45 31.54 24.91
CA ASP A 77 7.04 32.37 26.00
C ASP A 77 7.91 31.57 27.00
N TYR A 78 9.12 32.07 27.27
CA TYR A 78 10.21 31.45 28.02
C TYR A 78 10.20 31.80 29.53
N SER A 79 9.10 32.30 30.09
CA SER A 79 9.02 32.69 31.51
C SER A 79 8.97 31.50 32.51
N SER A 80 9.93 30.58 32.40
CA SER A 80 10.57 29.72 33.43
C SER A 80 9.74 28.96 34.47
N SER A 81 8.48 28.57 34.23
CA SER A 81 7.80 27.55 35.07
C SER A 81 6.61 26.83 34.42
N ASN A 82 6.42 27.01 33.13
CA ASN A 82 5.11 26.89 32.51
C ASN A 82 5.19 26.02 31.25
N LEU A 83 4.76 24.76 31.38
CA LEU A 83 4.70 23.81 30.26
C LEU A 83 3.37 24.03 29.53
N TYR A 84 3.44 24.27 28.23
CA TYR A 84 2.26 24.27 27.37
C TYR A 84 1.68 22.85 27.29
N HIS A 85 0.48 22.66 26.75
CA HIS A 85 -0.08 21.32 26.56
C HIS A 85 -0.43 21.13 25.10
N TYR A 86 -0.22 19.92 24.59
CA TYR A 86 -0.75 19.56 23.28
C TYR A 86 -1.60 18.31 23.38
N ASP A 87 -2.69 18.31 22.62
CA ASP A 87 -3.50 17.13 22.36
C ASP A 87 -3.38 16.79 20.88
N TYR A 88 -3.38 15.50 20.56
CA TYR A 88 -3.43 15.05 19.18
C TYR A 88 -4.57 14.05 19.01
N THR A 89 -5.24 14.12 17.86
CA THR A 89 -6.37 13.27 17.51
C THR A 89 -6.28 12.87 16.05
N VAL A 90 -6.48 11.59 15.75
CA VAL A 90 -6.62 11.11 14.37
C VAL A 90 -8.09 10.86 14.10
N HIS A 91 -8.55 11.33 12.94
CA HIS A 91 -9.92 11.18 12.45
C HIS A 91 -9.90 10.44 11.13
N THR A 92 -10.91 9.60 10.88
CA THR A 92 -11.19 9.11 9.54
C THR A 92 -11.95 10.15 8.75
N GLY A 93 -11.45 10.50 7.57
CA GLY A 93 -11.87 11.70 6.83
C GLY A 93 -11.42 12.98 7.55
N TYR A 94 -12.03 14.10 7.18
CA TYR A 94 -11.64 15.42 7.68
C TYR A 94 -11.91 15.58 9.17
N ALA A 95 -11.02 16.27 9.90
CA ALA A 95 -11.15 16.46 11.36
C ALA A 95 -12.43 17.20 11.82
N ASN A 96 -13.14 17.91 10.93
CA ASN A 96 -14.34 18.67 11.25
C ASN A 96 -15.65 17.86 11.18
N ASN A 97 -15.66 16.72 10.47
CA ASN A 97 -16.84 15.89 10.23
C ASN A 97 -16.55 14.38 10.30
N GLY A 98 -15.28 14.01 10.47
CA GLY A 98 -14.78 12.66 10.56
C GLY A 98 -15.02 12.01 11.92
N THR A 99 -14.68 10.73 12.00
CA THR A 99 -14.78 9.95 13.24
C THR A 99 -13.40 9.85 13.87
N MET A 100 -13.26 10.32 15.11
CA MET A 100 -12.01 10.19 15.87
C MET A 100 -11.73 8.70 16.14
N THR A 101 -10.56 8.20 15.73
CA THR A 101 -10.11 6.81 15.92
C THR A 101 -9.00 6.68 16.94
N TYR A 102 -8.18 7.73 17.09
CA TYR A 102 -7.04 7.72 17.99
C TYR A 102 -6.89 9.07 18.67
N ASN A 103 -6.45 9.08 19.93
CA ASN A 103 -6.11 10.32 20.62
C ASN A 103 -5.01 10.12 21.64
N GLY A 104 -4.38 11.22 22.00
CA GLY A 104 -3.43 11.28 23.09
C GLY A 104 -3.15 12.72 23.48
N SER A 105 -2.35 12.88 24.52
CA SER A 105 -1.93 14.19 24.98
C SER A 105 -0.51 14.14 25.52
N GLY A 106 0.16 15.29 25.45
CA GLY A 106 1.48 15.47 26.03
C GLY A 106 1.53 16.70 26.94
N ILE A 107 2.59 16.73 27.74
CA ILE A 107 3.00 17.95 28.44
C ILE A 107 4.09 18.57 27.57
N GLY A 108 3.88 19.83 27.25
CA GLY A 108 4.60 20.58 26.23
C GLY A 108 5.94 21.11 26.70
N PHE A 109 6.46 22.00 25.88
CA PHE A 109 7.88 22.24 25.73
C PHE A 109 8.38 23.38 26.60
N SER A 110 9.64 23.31 27.04
CA SER A 110 10.27 24.35 27.87
C SER A 110 11.10 25.34 27.06
N THR A 111 10.98 25.33 25.73
CA THR A 111 11.82 26.09 24.80
C THR A 111 10.98 26.93 23.85
N GLU A 112 11.49 28.12 23.52
CA GLU A 112 10.84 29.06 22.58
C GLU A 112 10.63 28.46 21.19
N THR A 113 11.56 27.61 20.75
CA THR A 113 11.48 26.81 19.53
C THR A 113 11.89 25.36 19.83
N GLY A 114 11.37 24.42 19.07
CA GLY A 114 11.82 23.03 19.13
C GLY A 114 11.01 22.10 18.25
N SER A 115 11.34 20.81 18.36
CA SER A 115 10.69 19.74 17.63
C SER A 115 10.53 18.49 18.49
N LEU A 116 9.47 17.71 18.22
CA LEU A 116 9.18 16.44 18.86
C LEU A 116 8.75 15.46 17.78
N THR A 117 9.47 14.35 17.72
CA THR A 117 9.13 13.25 16.84
C THR A 117 8.38 12.18 17.62
N PHE A 118 7.31 11.64 17.04
CA PHE A 118 6.65 10.45 17.53
C PHE A 118 6.16 9.61 16.35
N SER A 119 6.00 8.33 16.61
CA SER A 119 5.60 7.34 15.62
C SER A 119 4.41 6.55 16.14
N ILE A 120 3.45 6.25 15.27
CA ILE A 120 2.30 5.42 15.59
C ILE A 120 2.25 4.30 14.54
N PRO A 121 2.17 3.02 14.93
CA PRO A 121 1.91 1.95 13.97
C PRO A 121 0.63 2.22 13.19
N ALA A 122 0.68 2.15 11.87
CA ALA A 122 -0.46 2.50 11.02
C ALA A 122 -1.67 1.61 11.28
N PHE A 123 -1.46 0.33 11.63
CA PHE A 123 -2.54 -0.59 12.02
C PHE A 123 -3.31 -0.16 13.28
N GLU A 124 -2.74 0.66 14.17
CA GLU A 124 -3.46 1.21 15.34
C GLU A 124 -4.37 2.39 14.95
N LEU A 125 -4.07 3.07 13.84
CA LEU A 125 -4.87 4.18 13.32
C LEU A 125 -5.98 3.70 12.38
N TRP A 126 -5.70 2.62 11.66
CA TRP A 126 -6.53 2.05 10.61
C TRP A 126 -7.82 1.41 11.15
N ASN A 127 -8.93 1.58 10.43
CA ASN A 127 -10.24 1.05 10.84
C ASN A 127 -11.01 0.28 9.76
N ASN A 128 -10.34 -0.15 8.69
CA ASN A 128 -10.88 -0.92 7.55
C ASN A 128 -12.02 -0.28 6.74
N ASN A 129 -12.42 0.95 7.06
CA ASN A 129 -13.58 1.60 6.43
C ASN A 129 -13.22 2.86 5.64
N SER A 130 -11.95 3.27 5.66
CA SER A 130 -11.47 4.48 5.00
C SER A 130 -9.98 4.34 4.70
N TYR A 131 -9.56 4.87 3.54
CA TYR A 131 -8.16 5.18 3.28
C TYR A 131 -7.75 6.52 3.88
N GLU A 132 -8.70 7.43 4.08
CA GLU A 132 -8.45 8.86 4.33
C GLU A 132 -8.48 9.16 5.83
N TYR A 133 -7.42 9.81 6.32
CA TYR A 133 -7.25 10.18 7.71
C TYR A 133 -6.70 11.60 7.85
N THR A 134 -7.16 12.33 8.86
CA THR A 134 -6.59 13.62 9.26
C THR A 134 -6.05 13.51 10.67
N LEU A 135 -4.77 13.86 10.88
CA LEU A 135 -4.27 14.16 12.22
C LEU A 135 -4.50 15.63 12.50
N ARG A 136 -5.02 15.89 13.69
CA ARG A 136 -5.13 17.22 14.26
C ARG A 136 -4.29 17.31 15.53
N ILE A 137 -3.43 18.32 15.60
CA ILE A 137 -2.71 18.69 16.82
C ILE A 137 -3.21 20.04 17.29
N VAL A 138 -3.52 20.12 18.58
CA VAL A 138 -4.07 21.29 19.25
C VAL A 138 -3.12 21.72 20.35
N LEU A 139 -2.66 22.97 20.30
CA LEU A 139 -1.82 23.57 21.34
C LEU A 139 -2.68 24.40 22.30
N TRP A 140 -2.51 24.14 23.58
CA TRP A 140 -3.18 24.82 24.67
C TRP A 140 -2.20 25.61 25.53
N ASP A 141 -2.74 26.63 26.20
CA ASP A 141 -2.07 27.28 27.31
C ASP A 141 -1.81 26.30 28.47
N GLN A 142 -1.01 26.75 29.45
CA GLN A 142 -0.62 25.95 30.60
C GLN A 142 -1.81 25.44 31.42
N SER A 143 -2.93 26.17 31.39
CA SER A 143 -4.12 25.81 32.15
C SER A 143 -5.13 24.95 31.37
N ARG A 144 -4.84 24.63 30.10
CA ARG A 144 -5.76 23.97 29.14
C ARG A 144 -7.11 24.67 28.98
N ASN A 145 -7.16 25.97 29.23
CA ASN A 145 -8.38 26.77 29.13
C ASN A 145 -8.43 27.62 27.86
N GLN A 146 -7.28 27.87 27.24
CA GLN A 146 -7.16 28.67 26.02
C GLN A 146 -6.47 27.88 24.92
N LEU A 147 -7.16 27.73 23.80
CA LEU A 147 -6.57 27.29 22.53
C LEU A 147 -5.60 28.37 22.05
N LEU A 148 -4.35 28.00 21.80
CA LEU A 148 -3.33 28.89 21.27
C LEU A 148 -3.25 28.79 19.76
N ASP A 149 -3.09 27.56 19.26
CA ASP A 149 -2.96 27.25 17.85
C ASP A 149 -3.34 25.79 17.56
N PHE A 150 -3.57 25.44 16.30
CA PHE A 150 -3.79 24.06 15.87
C PHE A 150 -3.25 23.85 14.46
N VAL A 151 -2.89 22.61 14.15
CA VAL A 151 -2.48 22.20 12.80
C VAL A 151 -3.14 20.88 12.43
N GLU A 152 -3.47 20.73 11.16
CA GLU A 152 -4.10 19.54 10.60
C GLU A 152 -3.28 19.05 9.41
N GLU A 153 -3.17 17.73 9.28
CA GLU A 153 -2.53 17.08 8.15
C GLU A 153 -3.30 15.87 7.68
N ASP A 154 -3.51 15.82 6.37
CA ASP A 154 -4.22 14.74 5.69
C ASP A 154 -3.22 13.70 5.19
N PHE A 155 -3.60 12.43 5.30
CA PHE A 155 -2.79 11.29 4.86
C PHE A 155 -3.68 10.10 4.54
N VAL A 156 -3.10 9.07 3.92
CA VAL A 156 -3.79 7.82 3.63
C VAL A 156 -3.08 6.58 4.19
N ILE A 157 -3.88 5.59 4.57
CA ILE A 157 -3.39 4.27 5.00
C ILE A 157 -4.05 3.20 4.14
N PHE A 158 -3.23 2.46 3.40
CA PHE A 158 -3.60 1.24 2.68
C PHE A 158 -3.39 0.01 3.57
N GLN A 159 -4.15 -1.05 3.36
CA GLN A 159 -3.96 -2.29 4.11
C GLN A 159 -2.74 -3.04 3.56
N SER A 160 -1.79 -3.35 4.45
CA SER A 160 -0.68 -4.25 4.12
C SER A 160 -1.21 -5.63 3.72
N SER A 161 -0.55 -6.24 2.75
CA SER A 161 -0.99 -7.52 2.22
C SER A 161 0.19 -8.37 1.78
N VAL A 162 0.04 -9.68 1.93
CA VAL A 162 0.98 -10.66 1.40
C VAL A 162 0.49 -11.19 0.07
N THR A 163 1.33 -11.12 -0.95
CA THR A 163 1.04 -11.71 -2.25
C THR A 163 1.64 -13.12 -2.29
N SER A 164 0.79 -14.14 -2.09
CA SER A 164 1.22 -15.53 -1.95
C SER A 164 2.14 -15.99 -3.10
N ASN A 165 3.39 -16.38 -2.79
CA ASN A 165 4.35 -17.15 -3.61
C ASN A 165 4.38 -16.87 -5.14
N ALA A 166 4.04 -15.66 -5.58
CA ALA A 166 3.95 -15.36 -6.99
C ALA A 166 5.37 -15.32 -7.56
N SER A 167 5.67 -16.15 -8.56
CA SER A 167 7.03 -16.24 -9.11
C SER A 167 7.32 -15.13 -10.13
N LYS A 168 6.28 -14.47 -10.65
CA LYS A 168 6.37 -13.49 -11.74
C LYS A 168 5.08 -12.67 -11.83
N LEU A 169 5.21 -11.40 -12.21
CA LEU A 169 4.12 -10.55 -12.70
C LEU A 169 4.25 -10.37 -14.22
N LEU A 170 3.38 -10.98 -15.01
CA LEU A 170 3.29 -10.84 -16.47
C LEU A 170 2.24 -9.79 -16.83
N VAL A 171 2.57 -8.78 -17.62
CA VAL A 171 1.70 -7.63 -17.87
C VAL A 171 1.47 -7.42 -19.37
N PHE A 172 0.21 -7.35 -19.77
CA PHE A 172 -0.24 -6.98 -21.11
C PHE A 172 -1.07 -5.71 -21.04
N GLY A 173 -0.83 -4.77 -21.95
CA GLY A 173 -1.55 -3.52 -21.88
C GLY A 173 -1.08 -2.43 -22.83
N ASP A 174 -1.42 -1.20 -22.47
CA ASP A 174 -1.13 0.00 -23.25
C ASP A 174 -0.10 0.93 -22.57
N SER A 175 -0.16 2.24 -22.86
CA SER A 175 0.76 3.23 -22.29
C SER A 175 0.69 3.33 -20.78
N LEU A 176 -0.44 2.95 -20.14
CA LEU A 176 -0.57 2.93 -18.69
C LEU A 176 0.28 1.85 -18.02
N SER A 177 0.84 0.91 -18.81
CA SER A 177 1.68 -0.18 -18.30
C SER A 177 3.03 -0.28 -19.02
N ASP A 178 3.29 0.54 -20.04
CA ASP A 178 4.49 0.43 -20.88
C ASP A 178 5.76 0.90 -20.14
N MET A 179 6.71 -0.01 -19.97
CA MET A 179 8.02 0.23 -19.35
C MET A 179 9.13 0.63 -20.35
N GLY A 180 8.77 1.10 -21.54
CA GLY A 180 9.69 1.58 -22.57
C GLY A 180 9.78 0.72 -23.83
N ASN A 181 8.87 -0.25 -24.02
CA ASN A 181 8.75 -1.02 -25.25
C ASN A 181 8.48 -0.10 -26.44
N SER A 182 7.57 0.88 -26.31
CA SER A 182 7.32 1.85 -27.38
C SER A 182 8.54 2.74 -27.63
N LYS A 183 9.26 3.12 -26.57
CA LYS A 183 10.44 3.97 -26.69
C LYS A 183 11.55 3.25 -27.46
N ALA A 184 11.81 2.00 -27.08
CA ALA A 184 12.82 1.17 -27.72
C ALA A 184 12.47 0.88 -29.20
N THR A 185 11.18 0.71 -29.50
CA THR A 185 10.75 0.29 -30.85
C THR A 185 10.54 1.48 -31.80
N TYR A 186 9.94 2.57 -31.32
CA TYR A 186 9.51 3.68 -32.17
C TYR A 186 10.10 5.04 -31.76
N GLY A 187 10.86 5.10 -30.68
CA GLY A 187 11.42 6.35 -30.17
C GLY A 187 10.46 7.21 -29.34
N THR A 188 9.23 6.74 -29.09
CA THR A 188 8.17 7.46 -28.35
C THR A 188 7.84 6.78 -27.01
N PRO A 189 7.62 7.52 -25.91
CA PRO A 189 7.60 8.98 -25.82
C PRO A 189 9.00 9.60 -25.84
N GLU A 190 9.10 10.90 -26.10
CA GLU A 190 10.37 11.60 -25.92
C GLU A 190 10.80 11.52 -24.45
N SER A 191 12.07 11.27 -24.16
CA SER A 191 12.51 11.05 -22.78
C SER A 191 13.93 11.59 -22.63
N PRO A 192 14.13 12.71 -21.91
CA PRO A 192 13.13 13.55 -21.18
C PRO A 192 12.09 14.25 -22.09
N PRO A 193 10.95 14.76 -21.55
CA PRO A 193 10.63 14.92 -20.13
C PRO A 193 10.02 13.68 -19.46
N TYR A 194 9.61 12.68 -20.24
CA TYR A 194 9.12 11.42 -19.68
C TYR A 194 10.23 10.62 -18.99
N TYR A 195 9.85 9.83 -17.99
CA TYR A 195 10.75 9.01 -17.19
C TYR A 195 11.16 7.75 -17.92
N SER A 196 12.41 7.66 -18.37
CA SER A 196 13.01 6.42 -18.93
C SER A 196 12.12 5.70 -19.97
N GLY A 197 11.46 6.46 -20.84
CA GLY A 197 10.56 5.94 -21.87
C GLY A 197 9.17 5.46 -21.41
N ARG A 198 8.79 5.68 -20.15
CA ARG A 198 7.40 5.46 -19.65
C ARG A 198 6.51 6.62 -20.09
N PHE A 199 5.21 6.42 -20.24
CA PHE A 199 4.27 7.52 -20.44
C PHE A 199 3.90 8.22 -19.12
N SER A 200 4.89 8.49 -18.27
CA SER A 200 4.74 9.23 -17.01
C SER A 200 6.05 9.94 -16.63
N ASN A 201 6.04 10.74 -15.56
CA ASN A 201 7.25 11.34 -14.96
C ASN A 201 7.93 10.45 -13.91
N GLY A 202 7.41 9.23 -13.66
CA GLY A 202 8.00 8.27 -12.73
C GLY A 202 7.71 6.82 -13.11
N PRO A 203 8.03 5.86 -12.20
CA PRO A 203 7.67 4.46 -12.36
C PRO A 203 6.16 4.23 -12.49
N MET A 204 5.78 3.17 -13.22
CA MET A 204 4.38 2.82 -13.47
C MET A 204 3.82 1.93 -12.36
N TRP A 205 2.49 1.80 -12.28
CA TRP A 205 1.79 0.97 -11.28
C TRP A 205 2.35 -0.46 -11.22
N ASN A 206 2.66 -1.06 -12.38
CA ASN A 206 3.14 -2.44 -12.46
C ASN A 206 4.59 -2.59 -11.98
N GLU A 207 5.37 -1.51 -11.95
CA GLU A 207 6.70 -1.48 -11.34
C GLU A 207 6.55 -1.49 -9.81
N HIS A 208 5.62 -0.70 -9.27
CA HIS A 208 5.30 -0.69 -7.84
C HIS A 208 4.72 -2.03 -7.36
N VAL A 209 3.77 -2.60 -8.11
CA VAL A 209 3.20 -3.92 -7.78
C VAL A 209 4.27 -5.01 -7.84
N ALA A 210 5.18 -5.01 -8.82
CA ALA A 210 6.26 -5.98 -8.87
C ALA A 210 7.18 -5.89 -7.63
N VAL A 211 7.52 -4.68 -7.19
CA VAL A 211 8.31 -4.46 -5.97
C VAL A 211 7.58 -4.98 -4.73
N GLY A 212 6.30 -4.64 -4.55
CA GLY A 212 5.51 -5.13 -3.41
C GLY A 212 5.31 -6.65 -3.41
N MET A 213 5.32 -7.27 -4.60
CA MET A 213 5.32 -8.72 -4.74
C MET A 213 6.70 -9.38 -4.52
N GLY A 214 7.77 -8.60 -4.37
CA GLY A 214 9.14 -9.13 -4.29
C GLY A 214 9.65 -9.75 -5.59
N VAL A 215 9.06 -9.42 -6.74
CA VAL A 215 9.45 -9.94 -8.06
C VAL A 215 10.10 -8.88 -8.94
N SER A 216 10.96 -9.31 -9.86
CA SER A 216 11.53 -8.42 -10.88
C SER A 216 10.64 -8.35 -12.11
N ILE A 217 10.48 -7.15 -12.67
CA ILE A 217 9.76 -6.91 -13.93
C ILE A 217 10.65 -6.19 -14.93
N THR A 218 10.65 -6.64 -16.19
CA THR A 218 11.45 -6.04 -17.28
C THR A 218 10.64 -5.97 -18.58
N PRO A 219 10.94 -5.01 -19.47
CA PRO A 219 10.29 -4.93 -20.79
C PRO A 219 10.58 -6.15 -21.66
N GLY A 220 9.62 -6.55 -22.48
CA GLY A 220 9.75 -7.65 -23.44
C GLY A 220 8.88 -7.46 -24.68
N VAL A 221 9.46 -7.73 -25.84
CA VAL A 221 8.80 -7.59 -27.16
C VAL A 221 8.95 -8.87 -27.98
N GLY A 222 7.99 -9.15 -28.87
CA GLY A 222 8.04 -10.31 -29.76
C GLY A 222 8.32 -11.63 -29.03
N SER A 223 9.36 -12.36 -29.43
CA SER A 223 9.72 -13.64 -28.80
C SER A 223 10.55 -13.52 -27.52
N ALA A 224 10.87 -12.31 -27.03
CA ALA A 224 11.65 -12.14 -25.80
C ALA A 224 10.85 -12.62 -24.56
N SER A 225 11.53 -13.03 -23.50
CA SER A 225 10.91 -13.52 -22.26
C SER A 225 10.47 -12.44 -21.28
N GLY A 226 10.78 -11.17 -21.57
CA GLY A 226 10.50 -10.03 -20.69
C GLY A 226 9.00 -9.98 -20.33
N PRO A 227 8.66 -9.89 -19.03
CA PRO A 227 7.30 -10.03 -18.54
C PRO A 227 6.42 -8.79 -18.73
N ASN A 228 6.96 -7.60 -19.00
CA ASN A 228 6.12 -6.47 -19.39
C ASN A 228 6.01 -6.39 -20.91
N ARG A 229 4.82 -6.66 -21.43
CA ARG A 229 4.50 -6.77 -22.85
C ARG A 229 3.79 -5.54 -23.40
N ALA A 230 3.49 -4.57 -22.55
CA ALA A 230 2.64 -3.44 -22.87
C ALA A 230 3.29 -2.48 -23.87
N PHE A 231 2.45 -1.83 -24.68
CA PHE A 231 2.86 -0.86 -25.69
C PHE A 231 1.94 0.35 -25.69
N GLY A 232 2.51 1.56 -25.57
CA GLY A 232 1.80 2.81 -25.79
C GLY A 232 1.00 2.84 -27.09
N GLY A 233 -0.27 3.22 -26.99
CA GLY A 233 -1.21 3.26 -28.10
C GLY A 233 -1.88 1.92 -28.46
N ALA A 234 -1.58 0.83 -27.74
CA ALA A 234 -2.23 -0.45 -27.94
C ALA A 234 -3.74 -0.38 -27.64
N GLU A 235 -4.54 -0.91 -28.54
CA GLU A 235 -5.96 -1.17 -28.30
C GLU A 235 -6.17 -2.55 -27.69
N ALA A 236 -7.36 -2.76 -27.11
CA ALA A 236 -7.76 -4.05 -26.56
C ALA A 236 -7.87 -5.15 -27.62
N GLY A 237 -7.97 -4.83 -28.91
CA GLY A 237 -8.20 -5.81 -29.97
C GLY A 237 -7.01 -6.73 -30.29
N ASP A 238 -7.13 -7.44 -31.42
CA ASP A 238 -6.06 -8.29 -31.97
C ASP A 238 -5.14 -7.49 -32.91
N GLY A 239 -4.03 -8.12 -33.30
CA GLY A 239 -3.17 -7.64 -34.38
C GLY A 239 -2.48 -6.31 -34.08
N LEU A 240 -2.29 -5.50 -35.12
CA LEU A 240 -1.53 -4.25 -35.03
C LEU A 240 -2.46 -3.04 -35.17
N ASN A 241 -2.38 -2.10 -34.23
CA ASN A 241 -2.92 -0.75 -34.39
C ASN A 241 -1.93 0.10 -35.21
N PHE A 242 -2.47 0.96 -36.08
CA PHE A 242 -1.70 1.76 -37.04
C PHE A 242 -0.61 0.99 -37.82
N PHE A 243 -0.86 -0.30 -38.10
CA PHE A 243 0.06 -1.24 -38.75
C PHE A 243 1.38 -1.54 -38.02
N VAL A 244 1.65 -0.91 -36.88
CA VAL A 244 2.95 -1.03 -36.20
C VAL A 244 2.85 -1.32 -34.72
N ILE A 245 1.82 -0.83 -34.01
CA ILE A 245 1.68 -0.97 -32.56
C ILE A 245 1.00 -2.31 -32.25
N PRO A 246 1.61 -3.22 -31.48
CA PRO A 246 0.96 -4.46 -31.11
C PRO A 246 -0.17 -4.21 -30.11
N ASN A 247 -1.41 -4.52 -30.53
CA ASN A 247 -2.55 -4.54 -29.63
C ASN A 247 -2.42 -5.67 -28.61
N LEU A 248 -3.26 -5.67 -27.57
CA LEU A 248 -3.23 -6.68 -26.51
C LEU A 248 -3.20 -8.11 -27.06
N GLY A 249 -4.04 -8.42 -28.06
CA GLY A 249 -4.08 -9.76 -28.66
C GLY A 249 -2.76 -10.15 -29.33
N LYS A 250 -2.05 -9.20 -29.97
CA LYS A 250 -0.74 -9.46 -30.56
C LYS A 250 0.34 -9.64 -29.50
N GLN A 251 0.29 -8.86 -28.42
CA GLN A 251 1.23 -8.99 -27.30
C GLN A 251 1.09 -10.37 -26.65
N ILE A 252 -0.16 -10.82 -26.43
CA ILE A 252 -0.49 -12.14 -25.88
C ILE A 252 -0.05 -13.24 -26.83
N GLU A 253 -0.45 -13.19 -28.10
CA GLU A 253 -0.06 -14.15 -29.13
C GLU A 253 1.47 -14.33 -29.19
N ASP A 254 2.22 -13.22 -29.22
CA ASP A 254 3.68 -13.26 -29.26
C ASP A 254 4.27 -13.95 -28.02
N TYR A 255 3.72 -13.70 -26.84
CA TYR A 255 4.19 -14.36 -25.63
C TYR A 255 3.84 -15.84 -25.61
N THR A 256 2.56 -16.19 -25.82
CA THR A 256 2.05 -17.55 -25.67
C THR A 256 2.53 -18.51 -26.76
N ASN A 257 2.98 -17.99 -27.91
CA ASN A 257 3.66 -18.78 -28.95
C ASN A 257 5.08 -19.21 -28.55
N ASN A 258 5.69 -18.56 -27.57
CA ASN A 258 7.08 -18.78 -27.18
C ASN A 258 7.23 -19.32 -25.74
N TYR A 259 6.25 -19.06 -24.88
CA TYR A 259 6.30 -19.37 -23.45
C TYR A 259 4.97 -19.96 -22.98
N TRP A 260 5.05 -20.74 -21.90
CA TRP A 260 3.91 -21.25 -21.15
C TRP A 260 3.79 -20.50 -19.83
N ILE A 261 2.58 -20.15 -19.42
CA ILE A 261 2.35 -19.41 -18.17
C ILE A 261 2.28 -20.40 -17.01
N GLY A 262 3.12 -20.16 -16.00
CA GLY A 262 3.20 -21.00 -14.80
C GLY A 262 1.96 -20.84 -13.90
N PRO A 263 1.61 -21.87 -13.11
CA PRO A 263 0.44 -21.81 -12.21
C PRO A 263 0.59 -20.82 -11.05
N ASN A 264 1.83 -20.40 -10.73
CA ASN A 264 2.14 -19.41 -9.68
C ASN A 264 2.52 -18.04 -10.27
N GLU A 265 2.24 -17.79 -11.55
CA GLU A 265 2.47 -16.50 -12.18
C GLU A 265 1.16 -15.69 -12.17
N LYS A 266 1.24 -14.42 -11.76
CA LYS A 266 0.12 -13.48 -11.86
C LYS A 266 0.16 -12.79 -13.22
N VAL A 267 -0.96 -12.76 -13.92
CA VAL A 267 -1.06 -12.15 -15.25
C VAL A 267 -2.00 -10.95 -15.21
N ALA A 268 -1.48 -9.75 -15.45
CA ALA A 268 -2.28 -8.54 -15.50
C ALA A 268 -2.64 -8.12 -16.93
N VAL A 269 -3.89 -7.75 -17.14
CA VAL A 269 -4.42 -7.23 -18.41
C VAL A 269 -5.07 -5.87 -18.17
N TRP A 270 -4.53 -4.83 -18.80
CA TRP A 270 -5.12 -3.49 -18.77
C TRP A 270 -5.08 -2.82 -20.13
N GLY A 271 -6.24 -2.60 -20.74
CA GLY A 271 -6.33 -1.92 -22.03
C GLY A 271 -7.76 -1.59 -22.42
N GLY A 272 -7.89 -0.79 -23.47
CA GLY A 272 -9.19 -0.33 -24.00
C GLY A 272 -9.33 1.19 -24.07
N GLY A 273 -8.50 1.95 -23.34
CA GLY A 273 -8.53 3.41 -23.37
C GLY A 273 -8.35 3.95 -24.79
N ASN A 274 -7.41 3.38 -25.55
CA ASN A 274 -7.18 3.73 -26.95
C ASN A 274 -8.37 3.42 -27.87
N ASN A 275 -9.18 2.39 -27.59
CA ASN A 275 -10.40 2.12 -28.36
C ASN A 275 -11.40 3.27 -28.21
N PHE A 276 -11.58 3.76 -26.99
CA PHE A 276 -12.55 4.82 -26.69
C PHE A 276 -12.04 6.22 -27.08
N LEU A 277 -10.76 6.52 -26.82
CA LEU A 277 -10.15 7.83 -27.06
C LEU A 277 -9.70 8.02 -28.51
N ASN A 278 -8.99 7.05 -29.09
CA ASN A 278 -8.36 7.24 -30.41
C ASN A 278 -9.28 6.78 -31.54
N SER A 279 -9.84 5.58 -31.40
CA SER A 279 -10.73 5.00 -32.43
C SER A 279 -12.19 5.46 -32.29
N GLY A 280 -12.54 6.12 -31.18
CA GLY A 280 -13.90 6.61 -30.94
C GLY A 280 -14.93 5.50 -30.82
N GLU A 281 -14.53 4.30 -30.39
CA GLU A 281 -15.42 3.16 -30.21
C GLU A 281 -16.55 3.51 -29.23
N THR A 282 -17.77 3.12 -29.58
CA THR A 282 -18.97 3.35 -28.77
C THR A 282 -19.63 2.05 -28.32
N ASP A 283 -19.33 0.92 -28.99
CA ASP A 283 -19.75 -0.40 -28.58
C ASP A 283 -18.82 -0.94 -27.49
N THR A 284 -19.21 -0.72 -26.24
CA THR A 284 -18.50 -1.22 -25.06
C THR A 284 -18.45 -2.75 -25.01
N GLN A 285 -19.48 -3.44 -25.52
CA GLN A 285 -19.52 -4.91 -25.51
C GLN A 285 -18.45 -5.49 -26.43
N LYS A 286 -18.18 -4.82 -27.57
CA LYS A 286 -17.08 -5.21 -28.45
C LYS A 286 -15.73 -5.15 -27.73
N VAL A 287 -15.47 -4.11 -26.96
CA VAL A 287 -14.21 -3.98 -26.18
C VAL A 287 -14.14 -5.06 -25.08
N VAL A 288 -15.24 -5.30 -24.36
CA VAL A 288 -15.33 -6.39 -23.37
C VAL A 288 -15.05 -7.76 -24.01
N ASN A 289 -15.58 -8.02 -25.21
CA ASN A 289 -15.36 -9.29 -25.90
C ASN A 289 -13.87 -9.52 -26.21
N TYR A 290 -13.09 -8.48 -26.51
CA TYR A 290 -11.66 -8.63 -26.68
C TYR A 290 -10.98 -9.07 -25.38
N ILE A 291 -11.26 -8.41 -24.26
CA ILE A 291 -10.70 -8.79 -22.96
C ILE A 291 -11.10 -10.22 -22.58
N VAL A 292 -12.35 -10.61 -22.83
CA VAL A 292 -12.82 -12.00 -22.63
C VAL A 292 -12.01 -13.00 -23.46
N ASN A 293 -11.75 -12.70 -24.74
CA ASN A 293 -10.94 -13.59 -25.59
C ASN A 293 -9.51 -13.72 -25.04
N HIS A 294 -8.89 -12.61 -24.67
CA HIS A 294 -7.54 -12.59 -24.10
C HIS A 294 -7.43 -13.40 -22.82
N VAL A 295 -8.41 -13.28 -21.92
CA VAL A 295 -8.48 -14.11 -20.71
C VAL A 295 -8.60 -15.59 -21.05
N ASN A 296 -9.41 -15.97 -22.04
CA ASN A 296 -9.52 -17.35 -22.48
C ASN A 296 -8.20 -17.89 -23.06
N ASP A 297 -7.49 -17.07 -23.84
CA ASP A 297 -6.21 -17.44 -24.47
C ASP A 297 -5.12 -17.62 -23.41
N LEU A 298 -5.02 -16.70 -22.46
CA LEU A 298 -4.09 -16.79 -21.33
C LEU A 298 -4.38 -18.02 -20.46
N ALA A 299 -5.64 -18.28 -20.13
CA ALA A 299 -6.03 -19.47 -19.36
C ALA A 299 -5.71 -20.78 -20.10
N SER A 300 -5.91 -20.79 -21.42
CA SER A 300 -5.55 -21.91 -22.31
C SER A 300 -4.04 -22.13 -22.40
N ASN A 301 -3.24 -21.07 -22.22
CA ASN A 301 -1.78 -21.13 -22.13
C ASN A 301 -1.25 -21.36 -20.69
N GLY A 302 -2.12 -21.66 -19.73
CA GLY A 302 -1.73 -22.11 -18.39
C GLY A 302 -1.94 -21.11 -17.27
N ALA A 303 -2.35 -19.86 -17.56
CA ALA A 303 -2.62 -18.87 -16.53
C ALA A 303 -3.71 -19.36 -15.56
N ARG A 304 -3.47 -19.22 -14.25
CA ARG A 304 -4.41 -19.60 -13.18
C ARG A 304 -4.78 -18.45 -12.26
N ASP A 305 -4.05 -17.35 -12.32
CA ASP A 305 -4.30 -16.15 -11.54
C ASP A 305 -4.18 -14.92 -12.45
N ILE A 306 -5.33 -14.34 -12.83
CA ILE A 306 -5.42 -13.24 -13.78
C ILE A 306 -5.98 -12.00 -13.07
N ILE A 307 -5.27 -10.90 -13.20
CA ILE A 307 -5.70 -9.57 -12.77
C ILE A 307 -6.22 -8.83 -14.00
N VAL A 308 -7.43 -8.30 -13.92
CA VAL A 308 -8.00 -7.43 -14.94
C VAL A 308 -8.26 -6.08 -14.31
N LEU A 309 -7.81 -5.01 -14.97
CA LEU A 309 -7.99 -3.65 -14.47
C LEU A 309 -9.10 -3.00 -15.29
N ASN A 310 -10.10 -2.45 -14.62
CA ASN A 310 -11.19 -1.77 -15.30
C ASN A 310 -10.76 -0.37 -15.81
N MET A 311 -11.63 0.31 -16.55
CA MET A 311 -11.28 1.57 -17.20
C MET A 311 -11.40 2.75 -16.22
N PRO A 312 -10.39 3.63 -16.09
CA PRO A 312 -10.52 4.87 -15.34
C PRO A 312 -11.54 5.84 -15.98
N PRO A 313 -11.99 6.88 -15.27
CA PRO A 313 -12.93 7.88 -15.78
C PRO A 313 -12.28 8.75 -16.89
N LEU A 314 -12.38 8.30 -18.13
CA LEU A 314 -11.72 8.93 -19.28
C LEU A 314 -12.18 10.37 -19.54
N GLU A 315 -13.42 10.72 -19.15
CA GLU A 315 -13.96 12.07 -19.25
C GLU A 315 -13.27 13.09 -18.33
N LYS A 316 -12.51 12.62 -17.34
CA LYS A 316 -11.75 13.47 -16.41
C LYS A 316 -10.32 13.75 -16.87
N THR A 317 -9.88 13.10 -17.95
CA THR A 317 -8.56 13.39 -18.54
C THR A 317 -8.50 14.84 -19.04
N PRO A 318 -7.33 15.52 -18.96
CA PRO A 318 -7.22 16.90 -19.43
C PRO A 318 -7.56 17.07 -20.92
N THR A 319 -7.47 16.01 -21.74
CA THR A 319 -7.96 15.99 -23.13
C THR A 319 -9.44 16.37 -23.23
N TYR A 320 -10.27 15.99 -22.25
CA TYR A 320 -11.69 16.30 -22.20
C TYR A 320 -12.01 17.65 -21.55
N SER A 321 -11.03 18.41 -21.06
CA SER A 321 -11.26 19.68 -20.35
C SER A 321 -12.11 20.67 -21.17
N GLY A 322 -11.83 20.80 -22.47
CA GLY A 322 -12.53 21.69 -23.41
C GLY A 322 -13.82 21.12 -24.03
N GLU A 323 -14.17 19.86 -23.74
CA GLU A 323 -15.37 19.21 -24.27
C GLU A 323 -16.66 19.70 -23.59
N SER A 324 -17.78 19.57 -24.30
CA SER A 324 -19.11 19.91 -23.77
C SER A 324 -19.51 19.01 -22.59
N ASP A 325 -20.33 19.53 -21.68
CA ASP A 325 -20.87 18.73 -20.56
C ASP A 325 -21.60 17.47 -21.05
N SER A 326 -22.28 17.56 -22.20
CA SER A 326 -22.92 16.40 -22.83
C SER A 326 -21.91 15.36 -23.34
N SER A 327 -20.77 15.79 -23.89
CA SER A 327 -19.69 14.90 -24.34
C SER A 327 -19.07 14.17 -23.14
N LYS A 328 -18.80 14.93 -22.06
CA LYS A 328 -18.26 14.38 -20.80
C LYS A 328 -19.21 13.37 -20.16
N GLN A 329 -20.50 13.70 -20.05
CA GLN A 329 -21.53 12.77 -19.54
C GLN A 329 -21.66 11.52 -20.41
N ALA A 330 -21.58 11.65 -21.73
CA ALA A 330 -21.64 10.50 -22.64
C ALA A 330 -20.42 9.59 -22.50
N MET A 331 -19.22 10.14 -22.29
CA MET A 331 -18.01 9.36 -22.03
C MET A 331 -18.08 8.69 -20.65
N HIS A 332 -18.48 9.42 -19.60
CA HIS A 332 -18.69 8.86 -18.26
C HIS A 332 -19.66 7.67 -18.28
N ALA A 333 -20.84 7.84 -18.90
CA ALA A 333 -21.84 6.78 -19.02
C ALA A 333 -21.30 5.56 -19.80
N ARG A 334 -20.42 5.78 -20.79
CA ARG A 334 -19.76 4.71 -21.54
C ARG A 334 -18.77 3.94 -20.66
N MET A 335 -18.01 4.61 -19.81
CA MET A 335 -17.07 3.94 -18.88
C MET A 335 -17.81 3.11 -17.84
N ILE A 336 -18.91 3.63 -17.28
CA ILE A 336 -19.77 2.88 -16.36
C ILE A 336 -20.35 1.63 -17.05
N ASP A 337 -20.86 1.78 -18.28
CA ASP A 337 -21.42 0.66 -19.04
C ASP A 337 -20.35 -0.39 -19.40
N TYR A 338 -19.15 0.03 -19.82
CA TYR A 338 -18.03 -0.88 -20.06
C TYR A 338 -17.61 -1.63 -18.79
N ASN A 339 -17.37 -0.92 -17.69
CA ASN A 339 -16.92 -1.52 -16.43
C ASN A 339 -17.97 -2.49 -15.85
N THR A 340 -19.26 -2.14 -15.93
CA THR A 340 -20.36 -3.04 -15.51
C THR A 340 -20.40 -4.32 -16.35
N LYS A 341 -20.23 -4.21 -17.67
CA LYS A 341 -20.20 -5.39 -18.56
C LYS A 341 -18.96 -6.24 -18.34
N LEU A 342 -17.81 -5.60 -18.07
CA LEU A 342 -16.56 -6.28 -17.78
C LEU A 342 -16.66 -7.10 -16.49
N ASP A 343 -17.24 -6.53 -15.43
CA ASP A 343 -17.51 -7.23 -14.16
C ASP A 343 -18.32 -8.52 -14.34
N VAL A 344 -19.47 -8.40 -15.01
CA VAL A 344 -20.32 -9.56 -15.32
C VAL A 344 -19.56 -10.60 -16.15
N ALA A 345 -18.77 -10.16 -17.13
CA ALA A 345 -18.03 -11.04 -18.01
C ALA A 345 -16.89 -11.78 -17.26
N MET A 346 -16.13 -11.08 -16.42
CA MET A 346 -15.00 -11.66 -15.68
C MET A 346 -15.48 -12.65 -14.62
N THR A 347 -16.54 -12.31 -13.87
CA THR A 347 -17.19 -13.25 -12.93
C THR A 347 -17.64 -14.53 -13.64
N ALA A 348 -18.25 -14.39 -14.82
CA ALA A 348 -18.68 -15.55 -15.61
C ALA A 348 -17.50 -16.37 -16.17
N ARG A 349 -16.38 -15.73 -16.53
CA ARG A 349 -15.18 -16.41 -17.01
C ARG A 349 -14.45 -17.14 -15.90
N GLU A 350 -14.34 -16.54 -14.72
CA GLU A 350 -13.72 -17.14 -13.54
C GLU A 350 -14.35 -18.51 -13.23
N SER A 351 -15.68 -18.53 -13.12
CA SER A 351 -16.45 -19.76 -12.91
C SER A 351 -16.33 -20.77 -14.06
N ALA A 352 -16.30 -20.30 -15.31
CA ALA A 352 -16.26 -21.16 -16.48
C ALA A 352 -14.89 -21.80 -16.72
N LEU A 353 -13.82 -21.09 -16.37
CA LEU A 353 -12.43 -21.53 -16.57
C LEU A 353 -11.86 -22.21 -15.33
N ASN A 354 -12.50 -22.05 -14.16
CA ASN A 354 -12.03 -22.55 -12.86
C ASN A 354 -10.59 -22.08 -12.56
N ILE A 355 -10.40 -20.77 -12.64
CA ILE A 355 -9.17 -20.03 -12.32
C ILE A 355 -9.52 -18.86 -11.40
N SER A 356 -8.53 -18.18 -10.82
CA SER A 356 -8.71 -16.90 -10.13
C SER A 356 -8.75 -15.77 -11.16
N ILE A 357 -9.80 -14.93 -11.12
CA ILE A 357 -9.84 -13.68 -11.88
C ILE A 357 -10.20 -12.53 -10.95
N GLN A 358 -9.23 -11.67 -10.67
CA GLN A 358 -9.41 -10.49 -9.84
C GLN A 358 -9.64 -9.28 -10.73
N LEU A 359 -10.87 -8.74 -10.72
CA LEU A 359 -11.18 -7.48 -11.38
C LEU A 359 -10.96 -6.32 -10.41
N ILE A 360 -10.00 -5.44 -10.72
CA ILE A 360 -9.61 -4.32 -9.88
C ILE A 360 -10.34 -3.05 -10.33
N ASP A 361 -11.01 -2.39 -9.39
CA ASP A 361 -11.82 -1.19 -9.66
C ASP A 361 -10.98 0.09 -9.67
N ILE A 362 -10.22 0.25 -10.76
CA ILE A 362 -9.44 1.46 -11.00
C ILE A 362 -10.33 2.69 -11.16
N PHE A 363 -11.53 2.55 -11.72
CA PHE A 363 -12.49 3.64 -11.86
C PHE A 363 -12.80 4.28 -10.52
N GLU A 364 -13.19 3.47 -9.53
CA GLU A 364 -13.54 3.97 -8.20
C GLU A 364 -12.32 4.57 -7.50
N MET A 365 -11.15 3.92 -7.56
CA MET A 365 -9.96 4.48 -6.93
C MET A 365 -9.57 5.85 -7.53
N PHE A 366 -9.70 6.00 -8.86
CA PHE A 366 -9.47 7.30 -9.52
C PHE A 366 -10.52 8.34 -9.12
N GLU A 367 -11.79 7.96 -8.97
CA GLU A 367 -12.85 8.83 -8.46
C GLU A 367 -12.55 9.30 -7.04
N THR A 368 -12.10 8.40 -6.17
CA THR A 368 -11.71 8.70 -4.78
C THR A 368 -10.55 9.68 -4.73
N ILE A 369 -9.44 9.39 -5.43
CA ILE A 369 -8.28 10.29 -5.51
C ILE A 369 -8.68 11.67 -6.05
N TYR A 370 -9.53 11.70 -7.08
CA TYR A 370 -9.99 12.96 -7.67
C TYR A 370 -10.84 13.80 -6.72
N ARG A 371 -11.71 13.17 -5.92
CA ARG A 371 -12.63 13.87 -5.00
C ARG A 371 -11.94 14.34 -3.72
N ASN A 372 -11.03 13.52 -3.20
CA ASN A 372 -10.43 13.66 -1.87
C ASN A 372 -8.92 13.94 -1.97
N SER A 373 -8.52 14.68 -3.01
CA SER A 373 -7.12 14.77 -3.47
C SER A 373 -6.12 15.26 -2.43
N SER A 374 -6.56 16.07 -1.44
CA SER A 374 -5.71 16.57 -0.36
C SER A 374 -5.10 15.44 0.47
N PHE A 375 -5.86 14.38 0.78
CA PHE A 375 -5.36 13.19 1.49
C PHE A 375 -4.26 12.46 0.75
N TYR A 376 -4.27 12.56 -0.59
CA TYR A 376 -3.32 11.89 -1.46
C TYR A 376 -2.11 12.78 -1.82
N GLY A 377 -2.01 13.99 -1.23
CA GLY A 377 -0.93 14.94 -1.53
C GLY A 377 -1.06 15.64 -2.88
N LEU A 378 -2.27 15.69 -3.45
CA LEU A 378 -2.54 16.20 -4.79
C LEU A 378 -3.32 17.52 -4.74
N SER A 379 -2.75 18.54 -5.39
CA SER A 379 -3.32 19.89 -5.47
C SER A 379 -3.95 20.19 -6.83
N ASN A 380 -3.60 19.46 -7.90
CA ASN A 380 -4.16 19.64 -9.23
C ASN A 380 -4.70 18.34 -9.84
N VAL A 381 -6.03 18.24 -9.87
CA VAL A 381 -6.74 17.04 -10.35
C VAL A 381 -7.26 17.16 -11.78
N THR A 382 -7.21 18.35 -12.40
CA THR A 382 -7.90 18.61 -13.68
C THR A 382 -6.99 18.97 -14.84
N HIS A 383 -5.77 19.46 -14.58
CA HIS A 383 -4.83 19.89 -15.61
C HIS A 383 -3.65 18.93 -15.71
N ALA A 384 -2.97 18.98 -16.84
CA ALA A 384 -1.69 18.31 -17.04
C ALA A 384 -0.57 19.14 -16.40
N ALA A 385 0.40 18.47 -15.78
CA ALA A 385 1.62 19.12 -15.28
C ALA A 385 2.55 19.59 -16.41
N CYS A 386 2.49 18.92 -17.55
CA CYS A 386 3.22 19.29 -18.75
C CYS A 386 2.38 20.20 -19.66
N HIS A 387 2.97 21.33 -20.04
CA HIS A 387 2.31 22.32 -20.87
C HIS A 387 2.63 22.09 -22.35
N HIS A 388 1.78 21.28 -23.00
CA HIS A 388 1.93 20.95 -24.42
C HIS A 388 0.59 21.02 -25.19
N GLN A 389 0.65 21.35 -26.48
CA GLN A 389 -0.56 21.46 -27.33
C GLN A 389 -1.01 20.11 -27.90
N GLY A 390 -0.09 19.19 -28.21
CA GLY A 390 -0.37 17.80 -28.59
C GLY A 390 -0.81 16.91 -27.41
N TYR A 391 -0.86 15.60 -27.66
CA TYR A 391 -1.27 14.59 -26.67
C TYR A 391 -0.14 14.19 -25.71
N THR A 392 1.09 14.17 -26.20
CA THR A 392 2.29 13.79 -25.45
C THR A 392 3.27 14.95 -25.40
N CYS A 393 4.00 15.08 -24.29
CA CYS A 393 5.04 16.09 -24.14
C CYS A 393 6.24 15.88 -25.06
N GLU A 394 6.92 16.97 -25.36
CA GLU A 394 8.14 17.03 -26.15
C GLU A 394 9.29 17.62 -25.32
N SER A 395 10.52 17.38 -25.77
CA SER A 395 11.71 17.95 -25.14
C SER A 395 11.68 19.47 -25.19
N GLY A 396 11.81 20.09 -24.01
CA GLY A 396 11.82 21.55 -23.85
C GLY A 396 10.45 22.14 -23.49
N ASP A 397 9.40 21.33 -23.42
CA ASP A 397 8.14 21.75 -22.83
C ASP A 397 8.31 22.14 -21.35
N TYR A 398 7.50 23.10 -20.92
CA TYR A 398 7.48 23.50 -19.51
C TYR A 398 6.75 22.45 -18.68
N ILE A 399 7.42 21.97 -17.63
CA ILE A 399 6.87 21.06 -16.63
C ILE A 399 6.71 21.82 -15.33
N GLU A 400 5.53 21.72 -14.72
CA GLU A 400 5.25 22.33 -13.42
C GLU A 400 6.25 21.83 -12.36
N PRO A 401 6.86 22.73 -11.55
CA PRO A 401 7.79 22.32 -10.49
C PRO A 401 7.18 21.41 -9.44
N THR A 402 5.86 21.47 -9.27
CA THR A 402 5.07 20.63 -8.35
C THR A 402 4.40 19.46 -9.07
N VAL A 403 5.00 18.96 -10.16
CA VAL A 403 4.46 17.84 -10.97
C VAL A 403 3.95 16.66 -10.15
N ASP A 404 4.55 16.38 -9.01
CA ASP A 404 4.16 15.28 -8.13
C ASP A 404 2.85 15.52 -7.37
N GLU A 405 2.30 16.74 -7.39
CA GLU A 405 0.99 17.11 -6.84
C GLU A 405 -0.14 17.05 -7.90
N PHE A 406 0.16 16.60 -9.11
CA PHE A 406 -0.81 16.47 -10.21
C PHE A 406 -1.29 15.03 -10.36
N ILE A 407 -2.56 14.84 -10.73
CA ILE A 407 -3.02 13.53 -11.20
C ILE A 407 -2.40 13.19 -12.56
N PHE A 408 -2.37 14.16 -13.47
CA PHE A 408 -2.01 13.92 -14.88
C PHE A 408 -0.66 14.56 -15.22
N PHE A 409 0.24 13.76 -15.79
CA PHE A 409 1.52 14.26 -16.29
C PHE A 409 1.30 15.02 -17.61
N ASP A 410 0.60 14.39 -18.56
CA ASP A 410 0.19 14.99 -19.83
C ASP A 410 -1.34 15.01 -19.97
N LYS A 411 -1.87 15.09 -21.19
CA LYS A 411 -3.32 15.23 -21.40
C LYS A 411 -4.14 13.96 -21.15
N ILE A 412 -3.51 12.80 -20.97
CA ILE A 412 -4.20 11.52 -20.77
C ILE A 412 -3.51 10.61 -19.75
N HIS A 413 -2.20 10.75 -19.54
CA HIS A 413 -1.44 9.83 -18.70
C HIS A 413 -1.27 10.34 -17.27
N PRO A 414 -1.40 9.46 -16.26
CA PRO A 414 -1.16 9.81 -14.88
C PRO A 414 0.31 10.13 -14.56
N THR A 415 0.54 10.89 -13.50
CA THR A 415 1.88 11.12 -12.92
C THR A 415 2.42 9.87 -12.22
N GLY A 416 3.72 9.87 -11.93
CA GLY A 416 4.37 8.84 -11.13
C GLY A 416 3.74 8.73 -9.74
N THR A 417 3.33 9.86 -9.15
CA THR A 417 2.53 9.88 -7.91
C THR A 417 1.25 9.07 -8.04
N THR A 418 0.47 9.34 -9.09
CA THR A 418 -0.80 8.62 -9.29
C THR A 418 -0.56 7.14 -9.56
N HIS A 419 0.46 6.79 -10.35
CA HIS A 419 0.84 5.39 -10.58
C HIS A 419 1.27 4.68 -9.30
N LYS A 420 1.92 5.37 -8.38
CA LYS A 420 2.28 4.82 -7.07
C LYS A 420 1.05 4.53 -6.21
N LEU A 421 0.13 5.50 -6.09
CA LEU A 421 -1.11 5.32 -5.34
C LEU A 421 -1.96 4.17 -5.91
N LEU A 422 -2.05 4.07 -7.24
CA LEU A 422 -2.68 2.93 -7.90
C LEU A 422 -1.92 1.63 -7.63
N GLY A 423 -0.59 1.65 -7.60
CA GLY A 423 0.22 0.49 -7.26
C GLY A 423 -0.05 -0.05 -5.86
N MET A 424 -0.15 0.83 -4.86
CA MET A 424 -0.51 0.48 -3.48
C MET A 424 -1.92 -0.12 -3.41
N TYR A 425 -2.90 0.55 -4.03
CA TYR A 425 -4.26 0.05 -4.11
C TYR A 425 -4.33 -1.32 -4.79
N ILE A 426 -3.66 -1.51 -5.93
CA ILE A 426 -3.66 -2.79 -6.65
C ILE A 426 -3.02 -3.88 -5.79
N LEU A 427 -1.91 -3.61 -5.09
CA LEU A 427 -1.28 -4.57 -4.18
C LEU A 427 -2.25 -5.04 -3.10
N GLU A 428 -2.92 -4.10 -2.43
CA GLU A 428 -3.94 -4.41 -1.43
C GLU A 428 -5.06 -5.29 -1.99
N GLN A 429 -5.55 -4.97 -3.20
CA GLN A 429 -6.64 -5.74 -3.81
C GLN A 429 -6.24 -7.15 -4.27
N ILE A 430 -4.97 -7.37 -4.64
CA ILE A 430 -4.51 -8.68 -5.15
C ILE A 430 -3.85 -9.57 -4.10
N GLY A 431 -3.53 -8.99 -2.94
CA GLY A 431 -2.89 -9.66 -1.81
C GLY A 431 -3.90 -10.24 -0.83
N THR A 432 -3.39 -11.06 0.09
CA THR A 432 -4.15 -11.50 1.26
C THR A 432 -3.82 -10.56 2.43
N PRO A 433 -4.82 -10.09 3.20
CA PRO A 433 -4.59 -9.15 4.29
C PRO A 433 -3.54 -9.62 5.31
N ASP A 434 -2.61 -8.72 5.63
CA ASP A 434 -1.56 -8.83 6.66
C ASP A 434 -1.54 -7.48 7.39
N THR A 435 -2.31 -7.35 8.46
CA THR A 435 -2.69 -6.05 9.01
C THR A 435 -1.57 -5.39 9.78
N ASP A 436 -0.77 -6.12 10.56
CA ASP A 436 0.39 -5.57 11.25
C ASP A 436 1.69 -5.63 10.43
N GLY A 437 1.64 -6.28 9.25
CA GLY A 437 2.69 -6.23 8.25
C GLY A 437 3.93 -7.04 8.61
N ASP A 438 3.78 -8.07 9.43
CA ASP A 438 4.89 -8.90 9.89
C ASP A 438 5.27 -10.01 8.87
N GLY A 439 4.51 -10.10 7.77
CA GLY A 439 4.70 -11.05 6.69
C GLY A 439 3.86 -12.33 6.81
N ILE A 440 3.00 -12.43 7.82
CA ILE A 440 2.08 -13.55 8.02
C ILE A 440 0.63 -13.07 7.82
N GLU A 441 -0.11 -13.72 6.92
CA GLU A 441 -1.50 -13.33 6.66
C GLU A 441 -2.38 -13.44 7.92
N ASN A 442 -3.35 -12.52 8.06
CA ASN A 442 -4.23 -12.42 9.24
C ASN A 442 -4.90 -13.74 9.67
N ASN A 443 -5.17 -14.65 8.73
CA ASN A 443 -5.81 -15.93 9.03
C ASN A 443 -4.84 -16.99 9.58
N ALA A 444 -3.53 -16.82 9.34
CA ALA A 444 -2.46 -17.69 9.81
C ALA A 444 -1.68 -17.08 11.00
N ASP A 445 -1.95 -15.81 11.30
CA ASP A 445 -1.29 -15.04 12.34
C ASP A 445 -1.97 -15.21 13.72
N ASN A 446 -1.18 -15.62 14.71
CA ASN A 446 -1.59 -15.79 16.09
C ASN A 446 -1.31 -14.55 16.96
N CYS A 447 -0.56 -13.59 16.43
CA CYS A 447 -0.06 -12.40 17.09
C CYS A 447 -0.36 -11.14 16.25
N PRO A 448 -1.65 -10.74 16.12
CA PRO A 448 -2.17 -9.75 15.14
C PRO A 448 -1.79 -8.27 15.39
N LYS A 449 -0.80 -8.04 16.24
CA LYS A 449 -0.32 -6.71 16.66
C LYS A 449 1.18 -6.77 16.96
N THR A 450 1.93 -7.52 16.17
CA THR A 450 3.38 -7.53 16.26
C THR A 450 3.92 -6.13 15.99
N PRO A 451 4.86 -5.61 16.80
CA PRO A 451 5.46 -4.31 16.53
C PRO A 451 6.17 -4.27 15.18
N VAL A 452 5.92 -3.20 14.43
CA VAL A 452 6.49 -3.00 13.08
C VAL A 452 8.01 -3.16 13.10
N GLY A 453 8.51 -4.05 12.22
CA GLY A 453 9.94 -4.30 12.02
C GLY A 453 10.54 -5.37 12.93
N ASP A 454 9.79 -5.93 13.89
CA ASP A 454 10.25 -7.04 14.71
C ASP A 454 10.31 -8.34 13.89
N ALA A 455 11.29 -9.19 14.19
CA ALA A 455 11.39 -10.52 13.57
C ALA A 455 10.38 -11.48 14.21
N VAL A 456 9.68 -12.25 13.37
CA VAL A 456 8.62 -13.18 13.78
C VAL A 456 8.91 -14.63 13.42
N ASN A 457 8.26 -15.55 14.12
CA ASN A 457 8.16 -16.94 13.72
C ASN A 457 7.08 -17.12 12.64
N HIS A 458 6.83 -18.37 12.22
CA HIS A 458 5.85 -18.67 11.17
C HIS A 458 4.37 -18.51 11.60
N PHE A 459 4.12 -18.07 12.84
CA PHE A 459 2.79 -17.77 13.38
C PHE A 459 2.59 -16.27 13.62
N GLY A 460 3.49 -15.42 13.11
CA GLY A 460 3.45 -13.96 13.31
C GLY A 460 3.90 -13.53 14.69
N CYS A 461 4.38 -14.43 15.53
CA CYS A 461 4.76 -14.07 16.90
C CYS A 461 6.23 -13.67 16.98
N ARG A 462 6.46 -12.52 17.62
CA ARG A 462 7.78 -11.94 17.83
C ARG A 462 8.73 -12.90 18.55
N LEU A 463 9.92 -13.09 17.98
CA LEU A 463 10.90 -14.06 18.50
C LEU A 463 11.39 -13.76 19.92
N VAL A 464 11.43 -12.49 20.35
CA VAL A 464 11.88 -12.12 21.70
C VAL A 464 10.85 -12.35 22.81
N ASP A 465 9.60 -12.64 22.44
CA ASP A 465 8.51 -12.94 23.40
C ASP A 465 8.27 -14.44 23.57
N LEU A 466 8.93 -15.28 22.78
CA LEU A 466 8.80 -16.73 22.87
C LEU A 466 9.62 -17.25 24.04
N ASP A 467 8.96 -17.99 24.92
CA ASP A 467 9.53 -18.70 26.06
C ASP A 467 8.82 -20.06 26.09
N SER A 468 9.45 -21.07 25.49
CA SER A 468 8.87 -22.36 25.17
C SER A 468 8.68 -23.26 26.38
N ASP A 469 9.47 -23.08 27.43
CA ASP A 469 9.41 -23.86 28.67
C ASP A 469 8.92 -23.08 29.90
N TYR A 470 8.63 -21.79 29.71
CA TYR A 470 8.04 -20.88 30.69
C TYR A 470 8.89 -20.72 31.95
N ASP A 471 10.21 -20.70 31.78
CA ASP A 471 11.15 -20.48 32.88
C ASP A 471 11.47 -18.99 33.14
N GLY A 472 11.02 -18.10 32.25
CA GLY A 472 11.18 -16.66 32.35
C GLY A 472 12.33 -16.08 31.53
N VAL A 473 13.07 -16.92 30.78
CA VAL A 473 14.08 -16.50 29.79
C VAL A 473 13.56 -16.84 28.40
N ASN A 474 13.66 -15.89 27.45
CA ASN A 474 13.16 -16.13 26.10
C ASN A 474 14.03 -17.13 25.32
N ASP A 475 13.43 -17.83 24.37
CA ASP A 475 14.05 -18.90 23.55
C ASP A 475 15.34 -18.44 22.83
N LEU A 476 15.50 -17.14 22.57
CA LEU A 476 16.70 -16.58 21.93
C LEU A 476 17.89 -16.44 22.88
N LEU A 477 17.64 -16.33 24.19
CA LEU A 477 18.63 -16.14 25.24
C LEU A 477 18.78 -17.39 26.12
N ASP A 478 17.82 -18.31 26.07
CA ASP A 478 17.80 -19.55 26.82
C ASP A 478 18.83 -20.56 26.28
N GLN A 479 19.76 -20.97 27.14
CA GLN A 479 20.79 -21.96 26.87
C GLN A 479 20.40 -23.36 27.38
N CYS A 480 19.33 -23.47 28.17
CA CYS A 480 18.89 -24.65 28.88
C CYS A 480 17.41 -24.98 28.61
N PRO A 481 17.02 -25.24 27.35
CA PRO A 481 15.63 -25.48 27.00
C PRO A 481 15.03 -26.70 27.69
N GLY A 482 13.75 -26.59 28.04
CA GLY A 482 12.99 -27.64 28.73
C GLY A 482 13.16 -27.58 30.25
N THR A 483 13.53 -26.43 30.79
CA THR A 483 13.47 -26.15 32.23
C THR A 483 12.05 -26.39 32.73
N THR A 484 11.93 -26.98 33.92
CA THR A 484 10.62 -27.21 34.52
C THR A 484 9.98 -25.88 34.90
N VAL A 485 8.77 -25.62 34.40
CA VAL A 485 7.96 -24.45 34.74
C VAL A 485 8.00 -24.15 36.25
N GLY A 486 8.44 -22.94 36.60
CA GLY A 486 8.54 -22.47 37.99
C GLY A 486 9.81 -22.88 38.74
N ALA A 487 10.78 -23.53 38.08
CA ALA A 487 12.14 -23.66 38.61
C ALA A 487 12.79 -22.27 38.76
N THR A 488 13.74 -22.16 39.69
CA THR A 488 14.60 -20.97 39.76
C THR A 488 15.73 -21.14 38.75
N VAL A 489 15.83 -20.21 37.81
CA VAL A 489 16.86 -20.18 36.76
C VAL A 489 17.77 -18.97 36.90
N ASP A 490 18.95 -19.05 36.30
CA ASP A 490 19.82 -17.90 36.10
C ASP A 490 19.48 -17.11 34.83
N GLU A 491 20.33 -16.15 34.46
CA GLU A 491 20.13 -15.28 33.28
C GLU A 491 20.15 -16.01 31.93
N ASN A 492 20.58 -17.27 31.91
CA ASN A 492 20.63 -18.11 30.71
C ASN A 492 19.54 -19.18 30.67
N GLY A 493 18.53 -19.12 31.55
CA GLY A 493 17.44 -20.13 31.62
C GLY A 493 17.87 -21.42 32.34
N CYS A 494 19.06 -21.46 32.94
CA CYS A 494 19.58 -22.69 33.50
C CYS A 494 19.25 -22.83 35.00
N ALA A 495 18.50 -23.87 35.36
CA ALA A 495 18.33 -24.28 36.75
C ALA A 495 19.52 -25.11 37.24
N ASP A 496 19.76 -25.15 38.56
CA ASP A 496 20.90 -25.86 39.15
C ASP A 496 20.89 -27.38 38.86
N TYR A 497 19.75 -27.98 38.51
CA TYR A 497 19.69 -29.39 38.10
C TYR A 497 20.06 -29.64 36.63
N GLN A 498 20.21 -28.57 35.83
CA GLN A 498 20.67 -28.59 34.44
C GLN A 498 22.15 -28.22 34.31
N LYS A 499 22.75 -27.64 35.36
CA LYS A 499 24.13 -27.16 35.38
C LYS A 499 25.06 -28.15 36.06
N ASP A 500 26.30 -28.17 35.59
CA ASP A 500 27.46 -28.87 36.13
C ASP A 500 28.64 -27.91 35.96
N THR A 501 28.82 -27.02 36.94
CA THR A 501 29.69 -25.84 36.83
C THR A 501 31.17 -26.19 36.75
N ASP A 502 31.61 -27.24 37.45
CA ASP A 502 33.00 -27.70 37.47
C ASP A 502 33.28 -28.89 36.52
N GLN A 503 32.22 -29.41 35.87
CA GLN A 503 32.26 -30.47 34.85
C GLN A 503 32.78 -31.80 35.40
N ASP A 504 32.45 -32.10 36.66
CA ASP A 504 32.81 -33.35 37.32
C ASP A 504 31.81 -34.50 37.08
N GLY A 505 30.64 -34.18 36.50
CA GLY A 505 29.57 -35.11 36.17
C GLY A 505 28.43 -35.17 37.19
N VAL A 506 28.45 -34.34 38.24
CA VAL A 506 27.38 -34.17 39.24
C VAL A 506 26.78 -32.77 39.08
N THR A 507 25.44 -32.67 39.05
CA THR A 507 24.77 -31.38 38.80
C THR A 507 24.77 -30.49 40.04
N ASP A 508 24.83 -29.18 39.84
CA ASP A 508 25.00 -28.16 40.90
C ASP A 508 23.98 -28.29 42.04
N ASN A 509 22.76 -28.76 41.75
CA ASN A 509 21.70 -28.93 42.76
C ASN A 509 21.97 -30.04 43.80
N ILE A 510 22.86 -30.98 43.51
CA ILE A 510 23.22 -32.11 44.38
C ILE A 510 24.73 -32.22 44.67
N ASP A 511 25.54 -31.36 44.06
CA ASP A 511 26.97 -31.30 44.28
C ASP A 511 27.32 -30.61 45.62
N LEU A 512 28.06 -31.31 46.48
CA LEU A 512 28.55 -30.79 47.76
C LEU A 512 29.96 -30.18 47.65
N CYS A 513 30.61 -30.33 46.50
CA CYS A 513 32.01 -30.02 46.22
C CYS A 513 32.20 -29.23 44.90
N PRO A 514 31.64 -28.01 44.78
CA PRO A 514 31.44 -27.24 43.51
C PRO A 514 32.70 -26.69 42.81
N GLU A 515 33.89 -27.13 43.21
CA GLU A 515 35.17 -26.73 42.61
C GLU A 515 36.10 -27.94 42.46
N THR A 516 35.54 -29.10 42.15
CA THR A 516 36.31 -30.30 41.85
C THR A 516 37.11 -30.11 40.57
N LEU A 517 38.40 -30.42 40.63
CA LEU A 517 39.28 -30.26 39.47
C LEU A 517 38.89 -31.25 38.37
N ALA A 518 38.78 -30.75 37.14
CA ALA A 518 38.48 -31.55 35.97
C ALA A 518 39.39 -32.80 35.85
N ASN A 519 38.80 -33.94 35.47
CA ASN A 519 39.43 -35.26 35.33
C ASN A 519 39.74 -35.99 36.65
N HIS A 520 39.20 -35.56 37.78
CA HIS A 520 39.20 -36.37 39.01
C HIS A 520 37.94 -37.25 39.08
N GLU A 521 38.08 -38.47 39.58
CA GLU A 521 36.90 -39.30 39.89
C GLU A 521 36.22 -38.75 41.16
N VAL A 522 34.92 -38.54 41.07
CA VAL A 522 34.05 -38.06 42.15
C VAL A 522 33.07 -39.14 42.58
N ASP A 523 32.55 -39.03 43.80
CA ASP A 523 31.44 -39.87 44.26
C ASP A 523 30.08 -39.27 43.90
N SER A 524 29.00 -39.83 44.47
CA SER A 524 27.64 -39.34 44.21
C SER A 524 27.37 -37.93 44.71
N ASP A 525 28.25 -37.40 45.56
CA ASP A 525 28.10 -36.09 46.17
C ASP A 525 29.01 -35.03 45.48
N GLY A 526 29.64 -35.39 44.34
CA GLY A 526 30.56 -34.51 43.59
C GLY A 526 31.95 -34.38 44.22
N CYS A 527 32.26 -35.17 45.26
CA CYS A 527 33.50 -34.99 46.01
C CYS A 527 34.61 -35.95 45.56
N ALA A 528 35.77 -35.41 45.16
CA ALA A 528 36.98 -36.18 44.97
C ALA A 528 37.64 -36.56 46.31
N ASP A 529 38.51 -37.58 46.29
CA ASP A 529 39.18 -38.07 47.51
C ASP A 529 39.98 -36.99 48.27
N TYR A 530 40.46 -35.95 47.59
CA TYR A 530 41.22 -34.86 48.22
C TYR A 530 40.34 -33.82 48.93
N GLN A 531 39.04 -33.77 48.63
CA GLN A 531 38.07 -32.87 49.27
C GLN A 531 37.43 -33.48 50.53
N LYS A 532 37.65 -34.78 50.78
CA LYS A 532 37.07 -35.50 51.92
C LYS A 532 38.00 -35.40 53.13
N ASP A 533 37.49 -34.89 54.25
CA ASP A 533 38.18 -35.00 55.54
C ASP A 533 38.25 -36.48 55.94
N THR A 534 39.47 -36.98 56.12
CA THR A 534 39.76 -38.38 56.54
C THR A 534 39.41 -38.68 57.98
#